data_AF-A0A4R3LD16-F1
#
_entry.id   AF-A0A4R3LD16-F1
#
_cell.length_a   1.000
_cell.length_b   1.000
_cell.length_c   1.000
_cell.angle_alpha   90.00
_cell.angle_beta   90.00
_cell.angle_gamma   90.00
#
_symmetry.space_group_name_H-M   'P 1'
#
loop_
_entity.id
_entity.type
_entity.pdbx_description
1 polymer ?
#
loop_
_entity_poly.entity_id
_entity_poly.type
_entity_poly.pdbx_seq_one_letter_code
_entity_poly.pdbx_strand_id
1 'polypeptide(L)'
;MRGADVTQESLFTVAKLADFVPASHPLRSIRALADEALGRMSGLFSTLYADTGRASIAPEKLMRAQLLQLFYSIRSERMLMEQL
;
A
#
# COMPACT_ATOMS: atom_id res chain seq x y z
N MET A 1 -33.40 -39.43 -11.23
CA MET A 1 -33.28 -38.23 -12.11
C MET A 1 -31.87 -37.69 -11.98
N ARG A 2 -31.22 -37.32 -13.08
CA ARG A 2 -29.82 -36.87 -13.08
C ARG A 2 -29.76 -35.39 -12.68
N GLY A 3 -28.90 -35.05 -11.72
CA GLY A 3 -28.66 -33.67 -11.31
C GLY A 3 -27.91 -32.87 -12.38
N ALA A 4 -28.15 -31.56 -12.42
CA ALA A 4 -27.46 -30.66 -13.34
C ALA A 4 -26.03 -30.39 -12.86
N ASP A 5 -25.10 -30.38 -13.80
CA ASP A 5 -23.71 -29.99 -13.58
C ASP A 5 -23.63 -28.46 -13.53
N VAL A 6 -23.74 -27.90 -12.33
CA VAL A 6 -23.80 -26.44 -12.13
C VAL A 6 -22.52 -25.97 -11.44
N THR A 7 -21.66 -25.31 -12.20
CA THR A 7 -20.50 -24.59 -11.67
C THR A 7 -20.92 -23.17 -11.31
N GLN A 8 -20.93 -22.83 -10.02
CA GLN A 8 -21.17 -21.46 -9.57
C GLN A 8 -19.83 -20.76 -9.34
N GLU A 9 -19.49 -19.82 -10.22
CA GLU A 9 -18.27 -19.02 -10.06
C GLU A 9 -18.39 -18.02 -8.89
N SER A 10 -17.24 -17.55 -8.40
CA SER A 10 -17.21 -16.54 -7.33
C SER A 10 -17.83 -15.24 -7.82
N LEU A 11 -18.83 -14.72 -7.09
CA LEU A 11 -19.49 -13.46 -7.40
C LEU A 11 -18.56 -12.24 -7.30
N PHE A 12 -17.45 -12.33 -6.57
CA PHE A 12 -16.48 -11.24 -6.40
C PHE A 12 -15.06 -11.79 -6.34
N THR A 13 -14.13 -11.08 -6.98
CA THR A 13 -12.69 -11.31 -6.85
C THR A 13 -12.08 -10.15 -6.05
N VAL A 14 -11.37 -10.47 -4.97
CA VAL A 14 -10.60 -9.50 -4.18
C VAL A 14 -9.12 -9.75 -4.43
N ALA A 15 -8.43 -8.73 -4.94
CA ALA A 15 -6.98 -8.73 -5.07
C ALA A 15 -6.39 -7.61 -4.23
N LYS A 16 -5.30 -7.89 -3.54
CA LYS A 16 -4.49 -6.93 -2.81
C LYS A 16 -3.31 -6.53 -3.68
N LEU A 17 -2.79 -5.32 -3.49
CA LEU A 17 -1.58 -4.87 -4.19
C LEU A 17 -0.39 -5.85 -4.01
N ALA A 18 -0.30 -6.48 -2.84
CA ALA A 18 0.73 -7.46 -2.52
C ALA A 18 0.63 -8.75 -3.36
N ASP A 19 -0.52 -9.04 -3.96
CA ASP A 19 -0.74 -10.24 -4.78
C ASP A 19 -0.07 -10.10 -6.16
N PHE A 20 0.20 -8.87 -6.60
CA PHE A 20 0.85 -8.56 -7.88
C PHE A 20 2.38 -8.42 -7.78
N VAL A 21 2.95 -8.47 -6.57
CA VAL A 21 4.40 -8.30 -6.35
C VAL A 21 5.03 -9.67 -6.15
N PRO A 22 6.07 -10.09 -6.91
CA PRO A 22 6.73 -11.37 -6.71
C PRO A 22 7.24 -11.57 -5.27
N ALA A 23 7.22 -12.81 -4.78
CA ALA A 23 7.69 -13.14 -3.42
C ALA A 23 9.19 -12.82 -3.22
N SER A 24 9.99 -12.92 -4.28
CA SER A 24 11.42 -12.60 -4.30
C SER A 24 11.73 -11.12 -4.52
N HIS A 25 10.71 -10.26 -4.65
CA HIS A 25 10.94 -8.85 -4.98
C HIS A 25 11.63 -8.12 -3.83
N PRO A 26 12.73 -7.37 -4.07
CA PRO A 26 13.53 -6.75 -3.00
C PRO A 26 12.73 -5.76 -2.14
N LEU A 27 11.76 -5.05 -2.73
CA LEU A 27 10.88 -4.14 -2.00
C LEU A 27 10.08 -4.80 -0.86
N ARG A 28 9.89 -6.13 -0.86
CA ARG A 28 9.21 -6.80 0.26
C ARG A 28 10.00 -6.68 1.56
N SER A 29 11.31 -6.92 1.50
CA SER A 29 12.20 -6.78 2.66
C SER A 29 12.29 -5.33 3.14
N ILE A 30 12.42 -4.40 2.18
CA ILE A 30 12.48 -2.97 2.45
C ILE A 30 11.17 -2.46 3.08
N ARG A 31 10.02 -2.93 2.60
CA ARG A 31 8.72 -2.58 3.16
C ARG A 31 8.61 -3.00 4.63
N ALA A 32 9.07 -4.19 4.99
CA ALA A 32 9.02 -4.64 6.38
C ALA A 32 9.83 -3.71 7.31
N LEU A 33 11.04 -3.34 6.88
CA LEU A 33 11.90 -2.39 7.61
C LEU A 33 11.27 -0.99 7.71
N ALA A 34 10.71 -0.49 6.60
CA ALA A 34 10.04 0.80 6.57
C ALA A 34 8.79 0.82 7.44
N ASP A 35 7.96 -0.24 7.39
CA ASP A 35 6.74 -0.36 8.20
C ASP A 35 7.07 -0.40 9.69
N GLU A 36 8.15 -1.09 10.09
CA GLU A 36 8.62 -1.09 11.48
C GLU A 36 9.08 0.31 11.93
N ALA A 37 9.91 0.98 11.13
CA ALA A 37 10.41 2.31 11.45
C ALA A 37 9.28 3.34 11.55
N LEU A 38 8.35 3.33 10.58
CA LEU A 38 7.19 4.21 10.55
C LEU A 38 6.23 3.91 11.71
N GLY A 39 6.05 2.63 12.08
CA GLY A 39 5.25 2.25 13.23
C GLY A 39 5.75 2.87 14.54
N ARG A 40 7.08 2.90 14.74
CA ARG A 40 7.70 3.58 15.91
C ARG A 40 7.46 5.09 15.92
N MET A 41 7.24 5.70 14.75
CA MET A 41 6.97 7.14 14.61
C MET A 41 5.47 7.49 14.64
N SER A 42 4.57 6.50 14.57
CA SER A 42 3.13 6.73 14.41
C SER A 42 2.51 7.54 15.55
N GLY A 43 3.02 7.41 16.78
CA GLY A 43 2.62 8.25 17.91
C GLY A 43 2.94 9.73 17.69
N LEU A 44 4.13 10.04 17.18
CA LEU A 44 4.53 11.41 16.84
C LEU A 44 3.72 11.96 15.67
N PHE A 45 3.43 11.14 14.66
CA PHE A 45 2.57 11.55 13.55
C PHE A 45 1.16 11.89 14.02
N SER A 46 0.64 11.13 14.98
CA SER A 46 -0.70 11.34 15.53
C SER A 46 -0.81 12.71 16.20
N THR A 47 0.24 13.21 16.86
CA THR A 47 0.21 14.54 17.51
C THR A 47 0.17 15.71 16.52
N LEU A 48 0.44 15.47 15.24
CA LEU A 48 0.38 16.51 14.20
C LEU A 48 -1.04 16.74 13.65
N TYR A 49 -1.97 15.82 13.92
CA TYR A 49 -3.34 15.91 13.42
C TYR A 49 -4.29 16.50 14.47
N ALA A 50 -5.30 17.22 14.00
CA ALA A 50 -6.39 17.67 14.84
C ALA A 50 -7.28 16.49 15.25
N ASP A 51 -7.79 16.52 16.48
CA ASP A 51 -8.70 15.50 17.03
C ASP A 51 -10.05 15.46 16.30
N THR A 52 -10.40 16.53 15.57
CA THR A 52 -11.68 16.68 14.88
C THR A 52 -11.51 17.16 13.46
N GLY A 53 -12.52 16.92 12.63
CA GLY A 53 -12.54 17.32 11.21
C GLY A 53 -12.35 16.13 10.26
N ARG A 54 -11.98 16.44 9.01
CA ARG A 54 -11.77 15.41 7.98
C ARG A 54 -10.44 14.69 8.21
N ALA A 55 -10.49 13.37 8.30
CA ALA A 55 -9.30 12.54 8.34
C ALA A 55 -8.43 12.81 7.09
N SER A 56 -7.20 13.25 7.33
CA SER A 56 -6.21 13.41 6.27
C SER A 56 -5.55 12.06 5.92
N ILE A 57 -4.69 12.06 4.92
CA ILE A 57 -3.90 10.89 4.54
C ILE A 57 -2.86 10.64 5.62
N ALA A 58 -2.74 9.39 6.08
CA ALA A 58 -1.73 8.97 7.04
C ALA A 58 -0.30 9.25 6.51
N PRO A 59 0.60 9.89 7.29
CA PRO A 59 1.96 10.22 6.85
C PRO A 59 2.75 9.02 6.37
N GLU A 60 2.53 7.85 6.96
CA GLU A 60 3.18 6.60 6.59
C GLU A 60 2.88 6.21 5.13
N LYS A 61 1.72 6.59 4.58
CA LYS A 61 1.41 6.35 3.16
C LYS A 61 2.26 7.23 2.26
N LEU A 62 2.42 8.51 2.62
CA LEU A 62 3.23 9.46 1.87
C LEU A 62 4.71 9.09 1.93
N MET A 63 5.21 8.75 3.11
CA MET A 63 6.60 8.33 3.30
C MET A 63 6.96 7.09 2.47
N ARG A 64 6.07 6.09 2.41
CA ARG A 64 6.28 4.92 1.53
C ARG A 64 6.35 5.30 0.05
N ALA A 65 5.51 6.24 -0.40
CA ALA A 65 5.56 6.72 -1.77
C ALA A 65 6.90 7.42 -2.07
N GLN A 66 7.39 8.25 -1.15
CA GLN A 66 8.69 8.91 -1.29
C GLN A 66 9.86 7.93 -1.33
N LEU A 67 9.81 6.84 -0.56
CA LEU A 67 10.81 5.77 -0.65
C LEU A 67 10.84 5.14 -2.04
N LEU A 68 9.67 4.90 -2.67
CA LEU A 68 9.62 4.41 -4.04
C LEU A 68 10.26 5.40 -5.02
N GLN A 69 10.00 6.70 -4.87
CA GLN A 69 10.64 7.71 -5.71
C GLN A 69 12.16 7.66 -5.59
N LEU A 70 12.67 7.54 -4.37
CA LEU A 70 14.10 7.42 -4.11
C LEU A 70 14.69 6.17 -4.77
N PHE A 71 14.08 4.99 -4.56
CA PHE A 71 14.59 3.73 -5.10
C PHE A 71 14.56 3.68 -6.64
N TYR A 72 13.58 4.31 -7.26
CA TYR A 72 13.43 4.35 -8.71
C TYR A 72 13.97 5.63 -9.34
N SER A 73 14.64 6.50 -8.57
CA SER A 73 15.18 7.78 -9.05
C SER A 73 14.14 8.66 -9.75
N ILE A 74 12.88 8.59 -9.30
CA ILE A 74 11.77 9.40 -9.82
C ILE A 74 11.89 10.81 -9.27
N ARG A 75 11.96 11.79 -10.16
CA ARG A 75 12.37 13.16 -9.82
C ARG A 75 11.25 14.03 -9.22
N SER A 76 9.99 13.58 -9.24
CA SER A 76 8.87 14.36 -8.71
C SER A 76 7.68 13.48 -8.33
N GLU A 77 6.86 13.97 -7.39
CA GLU A 77 5.63 13.28 -6.97
C GLU A 77 4.62 13.20 -8.12
N ARG A 78 4.53 14.24 -8.95
CA ARG A 78 3.71 14.23 -10.16
C ARG A 78 4.10 13.08 -11.09
N MET A 79 5.39 12.92 -11.37
CA MET A 79 5.87 11.84 -12.25
C MET A 79 5.63 10.45 -11.64
N LEU A 80 5.69 10.30 -10.31
CA LEU A 80 5.31 9.04 -9.66
C LEU A 80 3.82 8.74 -9.89
N MET A 81 2.95 9.73 -9.72
CA MET A 81 1.51 9.56 -9.94
C MET A 81 1.16 9.28 -11.41
N GLU A 82 1.95 9.78 -12.37
CA GLU A 82 1.79 9.49 -13.79
C GLU A 82 2.18 8.05 -14.18
N GLN A 83 2.95 7.37 -13.32
CA GLN A 83 3.39 5.97 -13.54
C GLN A 83 2.51 4.95 -12.81
N LEU A 84 1.58 5.41 -11.96
CA LEU A 84 0.62 4.59 -11.21
C LEU A 84 -0.71 4.49 -11.95
#